data_AF-A0A2V1D6Q4-F1
#
_entry.id   AF-A0A2V1D6Q4-F1
#
_cell.length_a   1.000
_cell.length_b   1.000
_cell.length_c   1.000
_cell.angle_alpha   90.00
_cell.angle_beta   90.00
_cell.angle_gamma   90.00
#
_symmetry.space_group_name_H-M   'P 1'
#
loop_
_entity.id
_entity.type
_entity.pdbx_description
1 polymer ?
#
loop_
_entity_poly.entity_id
_entity_poly.type
_entity_poly.pdbx_seq_one_letter_code
_entity_poly.pdbx_strand_id
1 'polypeptide(L)'
;MVGVPRSKGCETCRKRSVKCDELRPSCSQCRRGGRKCPGYERRLKFVDERPNLQKRSQPQHIQLSTPQVIQTIYTRQHRTQIITTFIQDLFPIDQGRQQHSFIGGWLWLVPSVLQQKDTLDLAAESIALGYFGKKSNSKQMLMQSYSVYSRALRCLSRALQHKDQKFASETLCAALLLVHYERFMSMKGASWLQHTSGIRRMIQLRGPDRHRSGIDHAILMASKSYIVCVACSLFPLPYTSSKWLKRSHYSYAARFAFMIGSFEI
;
A
#
# COMPACT_ATOMS: atom_id res chain seq x y z
N MET A 1 -2.10 -22.36 -29.55
CA MET A 1 -2.87 -21.16 -29.15
C MET A 1 -4.31 -21.38 -29.61
N VAL A 2 -5.22 -21.75 -28.72
CA VAL A 2 -6.65 -21.99 -29.08
C VAL A 2 -7.39 -20.65 -29.02
N GLY A 3 -7.78 -20.13 -30.18
CA GLY A 3 -8.53 -18.88 -30.28
C GLY A 3 -9.92 -19.03 -29.64
N VAL A 4 -10.21 -18.23 -28.63
CA VAL A 4 -11.55 -18.20 -28.01
C VAL A 4 -12.56 -17.73 -29.07
N PRO A 5 -13.62 -18.51 -29.38
CA PRO A 5 -14.60 -18.13 -30.39
C PRO A 5 -15.32 -16.83 -29.99
N ARG A 6 -15.19 -15.78 -30.81
CA ARG A 6 -15.74 -14.44 -30.54
C ARG A 6 -17.18 -14.24 -30.99
N SER A 7 -17.92 -15.28 -31.36
CA SER A 7 -19.25 -15.12 -31.95
C SER A 7 -20.23 -14.44 -30.97
N LYS A 8 -21.01 -13.49 -31.50
CA LYS A 8 -22.00 -12.68 -30.77
C LYS A 8 -23.40 -13.33 -30.74
N GLY A 9 -23.60 -14.42 -31.48
CA GLY A 9 -24.87 -15.14 -31.55
C GLY A 9 -25.33 -15.75 -30.23
N CYS A 10 -26.64 -16.00 -30.11
CA CYS A 10 -27.23 -16.63 -28.93
C CYS A 10 -26.66 -18.06 -28.71
N GLU A 11 -26.74 -18.55 -27.47
CA GLU A 11 -26.16 -19.86 -27.12
C GLU A 11 -26.76 -21.02 -27.94
N THR A 12 -28.06 -20.98 -28.21
CA THR A 12 -28.76 -22.00 -29.02
C THR A 12 -28.23 -22.06 -30.44
N CYS A 13 -27.99 -20.91 -31.09
CA CYS A 13 -27.43 -20.88 -32.44
C CYS A 13 -25.96 -21.30 -32.46
N ARG A 14 -25.18 -20.91 -31.43
CA ARG A 14 -23.77 -21.33 -31.28
C ARG A 14 -23.63 -22.84 -31.10
N LYS A 15 -24.43 -23.47 -30.24
CA LYS A 15 -24.43 -24.94 -30.05
C LYS A 15 -24.79 -25.71 -31.32
N ARG A 16 -25.63 -25.11 -32.16
CA ARG A 16 -26.06 -25.68 -33.44
C ARG A 16 -25.15 -25.32 -34.61
N SER A 17 -24.11 -24.51 -34.39
CA SER A 17 -23.22 -24.01 -35.45
C SER A 17 -23.96 -23.34 -36.61
N VAL A 18 -25.07 -22.64 -36.32
CA VAL A 18 -25.86 -21.88 -37.32
C VAL A 18 -25.68 -20.37 -37.12
N LYS A 19 -25.77 -19.60 -38.21
CA LYS A 19 -25.65 -18.14 -38.17
C LYS A 19 -26.83 -17.52 -37.41
N CYS A 20 -26.53 -16.69 -36.41
CA CYS A 20 -27.52 -15.96 -35.62
C CYS A 20 -27.72 -14.56 -36.18
N ASP A 21 -28.96 -14.09 -36.17
CA ASP A 21 -29.41 -12.77 -36.63
C ASP A 21 -29.44 -11.71 -35.52
N GLU A 22 -29.11 -12.08 -34.28
CA GLU A 22 -28.90 -11.18 -33.13
C GLU A 22 -30.10 -10.30 -32.71
N LEU A 23 -31.31 -10.61 -33.21
CA LEU A 23 -32.55 -9.90 -32.86
C LEU A 23 -32.96 -10.11 -31.39
N ARG A 24 -33.49 -9.06 -30.76
CA ARG A 24 -34.08 -9.08 -29.40
C ARG A 24 -35.62 -9.00 -29.50
N PRO A 25 -36.38 -9.68 -28.62
CA PRO A 25 -35.96 -10.50 -27.47
C PRO A 25 -35.50 -11.93 -27.83
N SER A 26 -35.76 -12.39 -29.07
CA SER A 26 -35.39 -13.73 -29.53
C SER A 26 -34.95 -13.75 -31.00
N CYS A 27 -33.96 -14.59 -31.31
CA CYS A 27 -33.45 -14.78 -32.68
C CYS A 27 -34.49 -15.43 -33.61
N SER A 28 -34.51 -15.09 -34.92
CA SER A 28 -35.50 -15.65 -35.87
C SER A 28 -35.35 -17.16 -36.06
N GLN A 29 -34.11 -17.67 -35.99
CA GLN A 29 -33.81 -19.11 -36.05
C GLN A 29 -34.38 -19.87 -34.85
N CYS A 30 -34.38 -19.22 -33.69
CA CYS A 30 -34.92 -19.75 -32.44
C CYS A 30 -36.45 -19.76 -32.51
N ARG A 31 -37.04 -18.66 -33.00
CA ARG A 31 -38.50 -18.49 -33.16
C ARG A 31 -39.09 -19.47 -34.17
N ARG A 32 -38.54 -19.56 -35.39
CA ARG A 32 -39.00 -20.52 -36.42
C ARG A 32 -38.82 -21.96 -35.96
N GLY A 33 -37.76 -22.21 -35.20
CA GLY A 33 -37.47 -23.53 -34.67
C GLY A 33 -38.22 -23.89 -33.40
N GLY A 34 -39.16 -23.07 -32.90
CA GLY A 34 -39.93 -23.33 -31.69
C GLY A 34 -39.09 -23.44 -30.40
N ARG A 35 -37.90 -22.84 -30.35
CA ARG A 35 -36.95 -23.00 -29.24
C ARG A 35 -36.85 -21.71 -28.41
N LYS A 36 -36.73 -21.88 -27.09
CA LYS A 36 -36.48 -20.77 -26.16
C LYS A 36 -35.10 -20.16 -26.43
N CYS A 37 -35.07 -18.86 -26.75
CA CYS A 37 -33.83 -18.11 -26.95
C CYS A 37 -33.33 -17.60 -25.59
N PRO A 38 -32.14 -18.00 -25.12
CA PRO A 38 -31.61 -17.57 -23.82
C PRO A 38 -31.06 -16.13 -23.83
N GLY A 39 -31.14 -15.44 -24.98
CA GLY A 39 -30.55 -14.11 -25.18
C GLY A 39 -29.06 -14.16 -25.52
N TYR A 40 -28.39 -13.02 -25.34
CA TYR A 40 -27.01 -12.77 -25.80
C TYR A 40 -26.03 -12.54 -24.63
N GLU A 41 -26.49 -12.69 -23.40
CA GLU A 41 -25.69 -12.40 -22.23
C GLU A 41 -24.61 -13.47 -22.05
N ARG A 42 -23.34 -13.05 -22.12
CA ARG A 42 -22.22 -13.96 -21.94
C ARG A 42 -22.10 -14.24 -20.45
N ARG A 43 -22.34 -15.50 -20.06
CA ARG A 43 -22.02 -15.97 -18.72
C ARG A 43 -20.52 -15.80 -18.50
N LEU A 44 -20.13 -14.81 -17.70
CA LEU A 44 -18.75 -14.63 -17.28
C LEU A 44 -18.36 -15.86 -16.45
N LYS A 45 -17.49 -16.70 -17.00
CA LYS A 45 -16.94 -17.84 -16.28
C LYS A 45 -15.66 -17.35 -15.59
N PHE A 46 -15.70 -17.26 -14.27
CA PHE A 46 -14.48 -17.11 -13.48
C PHE A 46 -13.67 -18.40 -13.64
N VAL A 47 -12.53 -18.31 -14.29
CA VAL A 47 -11.57 -19.40 -14.43
C VAL A 47 -10.52 -19.20 -13.35
N ASP A 48 -10.40 -20.16 -12.44
CA ASP A 48 -9.31 -20.16 -11.46
C ASP A 48 -7.99 -20.43 -12.19
N GLU A 49 -7.15 -19.41 -12.31
CA GLU A 49 -5.83 -19.50 -12.95
C GLU A 49 -4.75 -20.12 -12.05
N ARG A 50 -5.02 -20.38 -10.75
CA ARG A 50 -4.02 -20.95 -9.82
C ARG A 50 -3.31 -22.22 -10.36
N PRO A 51 -3.99 -23.18 -11.01
CA PRO A 51 -3.33 -24.36 -11.57
C PRO A 51 -2.42 -24.03 -12.77
N ASN A 52 -2.80 -23.04 -13.58
CA ASN A 52 -2.00 -22.61 -14.73
C ASN A 52 -0.82 -21.72 -14.30
N LEU A 53 -0.99 -20.91 -13.26
CA LEU A 53 0.11 -20.17 -12.63
C LEU A 53 1.14 -21.11 -12.02
N GLN A 54 0.71 -22.21 -11.38
CA GLN A 54 1.59 -23.25 -10.85
C GLN A 54 2.38 -24.01 -11.94
N LYS A 55 1.76 -24.27 -13.10
CA LYS A 55 2.45 -24.85 -14.26
C LYS A 55 3.42 -23.87 -14.94
N ARG A 56 3.10 -22.58 -14.96
CA ARG A 56 3.99 -21.52 -15.48
C ARG A 56 5.13 -21.18 -14.52
N SER A 57 4.98 -21.52 -13.25
CA SER A 57 6.01 -21.42 -12.21
C SER A 57 6.73 -22.76 -11.98
N GLN A 58 6.85 -23.62 -12.99
CA GLN A 58 7.97 -24.56 -12.99
C GLN A 58 9.22 -23.73 -13.29
N PRO A 59 10.21 -23.66 -12.37
CA PRO A 59 11.45 -22.97 -12.66
C PRO A 59 12.09 -23.67 -13.84
N GLN A 60 12.18 -23.00 -14.98
CA GLN A 60 13.21 -23.37 -15.94
C GLN A 60 14.53 -23.25 -15.19
N HIS A 61 15.25 -24.36 -15.12
CA HIS A 61 16.52 -24.50 -14.43
C HIS A 61 17.58 -23.70 -15.19
N ILE A 62 17.52 -22.37 -15.10
CA ILE A 62 18.63 -21.49 -15.43
C ILE A 62 19.57 -21.60 -14.23
N GLN A 63 20.61 -22.43 -14.35
CA GLN A 63 21.73 -22.38 -13.43
C GLN A 63 22.43 -21.04 -13.60
N LEU A 64 22.00 -20.03 -12.85
CA LEU A 64 22.87 -18.92 -12.49
C LEU A 64 23.23 -19.11 -11.01
N SER A 65 24.27 -19.91 -10.81
CA SER A 65 24.89 -20.16 -9.51
C SER A 65 25.78 -18.98 -9.12
N THR A 66 25.22 -17.79 -8.95
CA THR A 66 25.81 -16.84 -8.00
C THR A 66 25.45 -17.34 -6.59
N PRO A 67 26.42 -17.51 -5.67
CA PRO A 67 26.12 -17.96 -4.32
C PRO A 67 25.04 -17.05 -3.72
N GLN A 68 23.95 -17.62 -3.18
CA GLN A 68 22.83 -16.88 -2.57
C GLN A 68 23.31 -15.83 -1.56
N VAL A 69 24.45 -16.06 -0.94
CA VAL A 69 25.18 -15.14 -0.06
C VAL A 69 25.55 -13.83 -0.77
N ILE A 70 26.12 -13.89 -1.98
CA ILE A 70 26.50 -12.70 -2.77
C ILE A 70 25.25 -11.91 -3.16
N GLN A 71 24.17 -12.59 -3.56
CA GLN A 71 22.91 -11.92 -3.89
C GLN A 71 22.27 -11.23 -2.67
N THR A 72 22.40 -11.85 -1.49
CA THR A 72 21.92 -11.29 -0.21
C THR A 72 22.76 -10.09 0.22
N ILE A 73 24.09 -10.16 0.05
CA ILE A 73 25.00 -9.04 0.34
C ILE A 73 24.71 -7.87 -0.60
N TYR A 74 24.59 -8.13 -1.90
CA TYR A 74 24.29 -7.11 -2.90
C TYR A 74 22.94 -6.42 -2.65
N THR A 75 21.90 -7.21 -2.33
CA THR A 75 20.59 -6.64 -1.99
C THR A 75 20.62 -5.86 -0.67
N ARG A 76 21.36 -6.30 0.35
CA ARG A 76 21.53 -5.54 1.61
C ARG A 76 22.31 -4.23 1.39
N GLN A 77 23.36 -4.26 0.57
CA GLN A 77 24.15 -3.06 0.23
C GLN A 77 23.30 -2.06 -0.55
N HIS A 78 22.57 -2.51 -1.55
CA HIS A 78 21.65 -1.66 -2.33
C HIS A 78 20.55 -1.04 -1.44
N ARG A 79 19.98 -1.81 -0.50
CA ARG A 79 19.02 -1.30 0.50
C ARG A 79 19.63 -0.21 1.37
N THR A 80 20.82 -0.45 1.89
CA THR A 80 21.49 0.51 2.76
C THR A 80 21.77 1.80 2.00
N GLN A 81 22.27 1.69 0.77
CA GLN A 81 22.55 2.83 -0.08
C GLN A 81 21.28 3.65 -0.36
N ILE A 82 20.18 3.03 -0.81
CA ILE A 82 18.96 3.78 -1.13
C ILE A 82 18.35 4.46 0.11
N ILE A 83 18.39 3.81 1.28
CA ILE A 83 17.88 4.40 2.51
C ILE A 83 18.76 5.57 2.96
N THR A 84 20.09 5.42 2.93
CA THR A 84 21.02 6.51 3.27
C THR A 84 20.85 7.70 2.35
N THR A 85 20.77 7.48 1.03
CA THR A 85 20.53 8.56 0.05
C THR A 85 19.18 9.22 0.28
N PHE A 86 18.14 8.45 0.59
CA PHE A 86 16.82 9.00 0.94
C PHE A 86 16.86 9.92 2.15
N ILE A 87 17.57 9.52 3.21
CA ILE A 87 17.70 10.34 4.43
C ILE A 87 18.51 11.61 4.14
N GLN A 88 19.61 11.50 3.40
CA GLN A 88 20.40 12.68 3.00
C GLN A 88 19.60 13.66 2.15
N ASP A 89 18.76 13.18 1.24
CA ASP A 89 17.92 14.01 0.37
C ASP A 89 16.73 14.66 1.13
N LEU A 90 16.27 14.04 2.22
CA LEU A 90 15.26 14.63 3.11
C LEU A 90 15.83 15.60 4.15
N PHE A 91 17.11 15.45 4.51
CA PHE A 91 17.79 16.24 5.53
C PHE A 91 19.14 16.76 5.03
N PRO A 92 19.17 17.70 4.06
CA PRO A 92 20.42 18.27 3.57
C PRO A 92 21.15 19.00 4.70
N ILE A 93 22.45 18.72 4.85
CA ILE A 93 23.29 19.08 6.00
C ILE A 93 23.47 20.62 6.14
N ASP A 94 23.27 21.39 5.07
CA ASP A 94 23.60 22.82 5.02
C ASP A 94 22.44 23.80 5.28
N GLN A 95 21.22 23.33 5.56
CA GLN A 95 20.08 24.24 5.78
C GLN A 95 19.70 24.31 7.27
N GLY A 96 20.15 25.41 7.90
CA GLY A 96 19.96 25.71 9.31
C GLY A 96 18.50 25.64 9.79
N ARG A 97 18.34 25.12 11.02
CA ARG A 97 17.19 25.15 11.94
C ARG A 97 15.80 25.22 11.30
N GLN A 98 15.03 24.15 11.56
CA GLN A 98 13.64 23.86 11.15
C GLN A 98 13.51 23.07 9.83
N GLN A 99 13.99 21.83 9.85
CA GLN A 99 13.74 20.88 8.76
C GLN A 99 12.32 20.29 8.89
N HIS A 100 11.36 20.87 8.16
CA HIS A 100 9.99 20.35 8.04
C HIS A 100 9.93 19.22 6.99
N SER A 101 10.67 18.12 7.22
CA SER A 101 10.42 16.88 6.45
C SER A 101 8.98 16.42 6.71
N PHE A 102 8.28 15.91 5.69
CA PHE A 102 6.93 15.34 5.86
C PHE A 102 6.91 14.15 6.83
N ILE A 103 8.08 13.55 7.08
CA ILE A 103 8.28 12.47 8.05
C ILE A 103 8.60 13.02 9.44
N GLY A 104 9.25 14.18 9.51
CA GLY A 104 9.72 14.82 10.75
C GLY A 104 11.14 14.39 11.15
N GLY A 105 11.76 15.15 12.06
CA GLY A 105 13.18 14.98 12.43
C GLY A 105 13.57 13.64 13.07
N TRP A 106 12.59 12.86 13.55
CA TRP A 106 12.84 11.54 14.13
C TRP A 106 13.47 10.54 13.14
N LEU A 107 13.26 10.74 11.82
CA LEU A 107 13.82 9.86 10.79
C LEU A 107 15.35 9.83 10.84
N TRP A 108 15.99 10.90 11.35
CA TRP A 108 17.44 10.97 11.52
C TRP A 108 17.96 9.94 12.54
N LEU A 109 17.11 9.44 13.44
CA LEU A 109 17.46 8.38 14.39
C LEU A 109 17.27 6.97 13.80
N VAL A 110 16.70 6.83 12.60
CA VAL A 110 16.45 5.51 12.00
C VAL A 110 17.74 4.81 11.56
N PRO A 111 18.76 5.47 10.96
CA PRO A 111 20.03 4.82 10.59
C PRO A 111 20.71 4.04 11.70
N SER A 112 20.63 4.50 12.95
CA SER A 112 21.26 3.80 14.08
C SER A 112 20.56 2.50 14.47
N VAL A 113 19.36 2.26 13.96
CA VAL A 113 18.52 1.08 14.27
C VAL A 113 18.26 0.21 13.03
N LEU A 114 18.66 0.66 11.85
CA LEU A 114 18.65 -0.13 10.61
C LEU A 114 19.63 -1.31 10.70
N GLN A 115 19.39 -2.34 9.88
CA GLN A 115 20.17 -3.58 9.77
C GLN A 115 20.03 -4.59 10.93
N GLN A 116 19.28 -4.28 11.98
CA GLN A 116 19.04 -5.24 13.06
C GLN A 116 17.88 -6.21 12.75
N LYS A 117 16.86 -5.76 12.02
CA LYS A 117 15.63 -6.52 11.76
C LYS A 117 15.10 -6.25 10.35
N ASP A 118 14.81 -7.34 9.62
CA ASP A 118 14.26 -7.29 8.25
C ASP A 118 12.99 -6.45 8.13
N THR A 119 12.14 -6.41 9.16
CA THR A 119 10.87 -5.66 9.15
C THR A 119 11.11 -4.16 9.00
N LEU A 120 12.09 -3.61 9.72
CA LEU A 120 12.40 -2.18 9.68
C LEU A 120 13.06 -1.80 8.35
N ASP A 121 14.02 -2.60 7.90
CA ASP A 121 14.74 -2.37 6.64
C ASP A 121 13.77 -2.36 5.44
N LEU A 122 12.82 -3.30 5.41
CA LEU A 122 11.81 -3.35 4.35
C LEU A 122 10.86 -2.14 4.40
N ALA A 123 10.48 -1.67 5.60
CA ALA A 123 9.65 -0.48 5.73
C ALA A 123 10.39 0.77 5.22
N ALA A 124 11.66 0.94 5.61
CA ALA A 124 12.51 2.04 5.17
C ALA A 124 12.81 1.98 3.65
N GLU A 125 13.11 0.79 3.11
CA GLU A 125 13.32 0.58 1.67
C GLU A 125 12.05 0.94 0.87
N SER A 126 10.87 0.56 1.36
CA SER A 126 9.62 0.84 0.65
C SER A 126 9.39 2.34 0.46
N ILE A 127 9.54 3.14 1.51
CA ILE A 127 9.31 4.58 1.44
C ILE A 127 10.41 5.29 0.63
N ALA A 128 11.66 4.85 0.73
CA ALA A 128 12.77 5.37 -0.08
C ALA A 128 12.54 5.12 -1.58
N LEU A 129 12.15 3.89 -1.97
CA LEU A 129 11.79 3.55 -3.35
C LEU A 129 10.60 4.37 -3.84
N GLY A 130 9.57 4.53 -3.01
CA GLY A 130 8.41 5.35 -3.35
C GLY A 130 8.78 6.82 -3.56
N TYR A 131 9.64 7.36 -2.71
CA TYR A 131 10.15 8.73 -2.80
C TYR A 131 10.91 8.96 -4.10
N PHE A 132 11.95 8.16 -4.37
CA PHE A 132 12.73 8.30 -5.59
C PHE A 132 11.92 7.94 -6.84
N GLY A 133 10.98 7.00 -6.75
CA GLY A 133 10.07 6.67 -7.83
C GLY A 133 9.18 7.84 -8.23
N LYS A 134 8.67 8.63 -7.26
CA LYS A 134 7.95 9.88 -7.55
C LYS A 134 8.88 10.98 -8.08
N LYS A 135 10.03 11.19 -7.43
CA LYS A 135 11.00 12.24 -7.80
C LYS A 135 11.56 12.05 -9.21
N SER A 136 11.85 10.81 -9.60
CA SER A 136 12.36 10.44 -10.93
C SER A 136 11.27 10.08 -11.96
N ASN A 137 9.99 10.11 -11.56
CA ASN A 137 8.86 9.64 -12.37
C ASN A 137 9.03 8.19 -12.91
N SER A 138 9.72 7.32 -12.14
CA SER A 138 10.01 5.94 -12.52
C SER A 138 8.90 4.98 -12.09
N LYS A 139 8.12 4.47 -13.05
CA LYS A 139 7.09 3.45 -12.80
C LYS A 139 7.66 2.16 -12.22
N GLN A 140 8.88 1.78 -12.62
CA GLN A 140 9.54 0.57 -12.11
C GLN A 140 9.82 0.68 -10.61
N MET A 141 10.38 1.80 -10.16
CA MET A 141 10.65 2.04 -8.74
C MET A 141 9.36 2.10 -7.93
N LEU A 142 8.30 2.70 -8.48
CA LEU A 142 6.97 2.68 -7.85
C LEU A 142 6.41 1.27 -7.71
N MET A 143 6.51 0.42 -8.74
CA MET A 143 6.09 -0.98 -8.65
C MET A 143 6.90 -1.77 -7.61
N GLN A 144 8.22 -1.55 -7.55
CA GLN A 144 9.08 -2.15 -6.53
C GLN A 144 8.70 -1.67 -5.12
N SER A 145 8.46 -0.38 -4.95
CA SER A 145 7.97 0.25 -3.72
C SER A 145 6.73 -0.47 -3.19
N TYR A 146 5.71 -0.71 -4.02
CA TYR A 146 4.50 -1.44 -3.62
C TYR A 146 4.77 -2.91 -3.22
N SER A 147 5.66 -3.58 -3.94
CA SER A 147 6.03 -4.97 -3.65
C SER A 147 6.76 -5.07 -2.30
N VAL A 148 7.72 -4.18 -2.05
CA VAL A 148 8.48 -4.12 -0.79
C VAL A 148 7.57 -3.73 0.38
N TYR A 149 6.70 -2.73 0.20
CA TYR A 149 5.67 -2.36 1.17
C TYR A 149 4.78 -3.56 1.58
N SER A 150 4.30 -4.34 0.61
CA SER A 150 3.49 -5.53 0.89
C SER A 150 4.25 -6.60 1.67
N ARG A 151 5.55 -6.74 1.42
CA ARG A 151 6.43 -7.63 2.20
C ARG A 151 6.65 -7.10 3.61
N ALA A 152 6.86 -5.79 3.77
CA ALA A 152 7.01 -5.14 5.06
C ALA A 152 5.78 -5.36 5.95
N LEU A 153 4.56 -5.21 5.40
CA LEU A 153 3.32 -5.51 6.13
C LEU A 153 3.25 -6.96 6.63
N ARG A 154 3.66 -7.94 5.80
CA ARG A 154 3.70 -9.36 6.22
C ARG A 154 4.75 -9.61 7.30
N CYS A 155 5.91 -8.94 7.24
CA CYS A 155 6.93 -9.02 8.28
C CYS A 155 6.45 -8.36 9.59
N LEU A 156 5.80 -7.20 9.51
CA LEU A 156 5.22 -6.52 10.65
C LEU A 156 4.16 -7.37 11.34
N SER A 157 3.25 -7.97 10.56
CA SER A 157 2.22 -8.88 11.08
C SER A 157 2.83 -10.05 11.84
N ARG A 158 3.89 -10.69 11.31
CA ARG A 158 4.62 -11.76 12.00
C ARG A 158 5.32 -11.28 13.27
N ALA A 159 5.97 -10.10 13.23
CA ALA A 159 6.62 -9.53 14.40
C ALA A 159 5.63 -9.24 15.54
N LEU A 160 4.42 -8.77 15.22
CA LEU A 160 3.35 -8.53 16.21
C LEU A 160 2.81 -9.81 16.84
N GLN A 161 2.93 -10.96 16.18
CA GLN A 161 2.54 -12.27 16.72
C GLN A 161 3.64 -12.89 17.58
N HIS A 162 4.90 -12.47 17.42
CA HIS A 162 6.03 -13.01 18.16
C HIS A 162 6.16 -12.36 19.55
N LYS A 163 6.35 -13.16 20.60
CA LYS A 163 6.37 -12.68 22.00
C LYS A 163 7.42 -11.60 22.25
N ASP A 164 8.62 -11.78 21.71
CA ASP A 164 9.74 -10.85 21.96
C ASP A 164 9.75 -9.64 21.02
N GLN A 165 9.21 -9.78 19.81
CA GLN A 165 9.30 -8.73 18.79
C GLN A 165 8.12 -7.75 18.85
N LYS A 166 6.95 -8.18 19.32
CA LYS A 166 5.73 -7.34 19.31
C LYS A 166 5.88 -6.00 20.04
N PHE A 167 6.81 -5.91 21.00
CA PHE A 167 7.12 -4.68 21.75
C PHE A 167 8.53 -4.14 21.49
N ALA A 168 9.23 -4.63 20.47
CA ALA A 168 10.54 -4.14 20.08
C ALA A 168 10.45 -2.76 19.42
N SER A 169 11.42 -1.88 19.63
CA SER A 169 11.42 -0.51 19.08
C SER A 169 11.41 -0.50 17.55
N GLU A 170 12.08 -1.46 16.93
CA GLU A 170 12.14 -1.69 15.49
C GLU A 170 10.75 -1.98 14.91
N THR A 171 9.93 -2.73 15.64
CA THR A 171 8.57 -3.07 15.20
C THR A 171 7.66 -1.84 15.22
N LEU A 172 7.78 -0.99 16.24
CA LEU A 172 7.04 0.26 16.29
C LEU A 172 7.54 1.27 15.25
N CYS A 173 8.85 1.36 15.07
CA CYS A 173 9.49 2.18 14.05
C CYS A 173 9.03 1.80 12.64
N ALA A 174 9.03 0.49 12.34
CA ALA A 174 8.53 -0.05 11.07
C ALA A 174 7.05 0.30 10.84
N ALA A 175 6.20 0.17 11.86
CA ALA A 175 4.79 0.57 11.77
C ALA A 175 4.63 2.06 11.43
N LEU A 176 5.41 2.94 12.08
CA LEU A 176 5.38 4.37 11.79
C LEU A 176 5.84 4.70 10.36
N LEU A 177 6.92 4.08 9.88
CA LEU A 177 7.38 4.25 8.49
C LEU A 177 6.33 3.81 7.47
N LEU A 178 5.55 2.76 7.76
CA LEU A 178 4.47 2.31 6.87
C LEU A 178 3.27 3.28 6.87
N VAL A 179 2.97 3.94 7.97
CA VAL A 179 1.99 5.07 7.97
C VAL A 179 2.48 6.20 7.07
N HIS A 180 3.76 6.58 7.18
CA HIS A 180 4.33 7.58 6.30
C HIS A 180 4.29 7.14 4.83
N TYR A 181 4.54 5.86 4.54
CA TYR A 181 4.41 5.30 3.20
C TYR A 181 3.00 5.46 2.65
N GLU A 182 1.98 5.03 3.40
CA GLU A 182 0.57 5.08 2.97
C GLU A 182 0.13 6.51 2.66
N ARG A 183 0.50 7.46 3.53
CA ARG A 183 0.22 8.89 3.33
C ARG A 183 0.99 9.46 2.14
N PHE A 184 2.28 9.16 2.03
CA PHE A 184 3.14 9.71 0.99
C PHE A 184 2.76 9.17 -0.40
N MET A 185 2.43 7.88 -0.49
CA MET A 185 1.96 7.27 -1.74
C MET A 185 0.52 7.63 -2.07
N SER A 186 -0.25 8.18 -1.11
CA SER A 186 -1.68 8.46 -1.27
C SER A 186 -2.45 7.20 -1.66
N MET A 187 -2.17 6.09 -0.96
CA MET A 187 -2.93 4.85 -1.13
C MET A 187 -4.41 5.12 -0.86
N LYS A 188 -5.29 4.63 -1.74
CA LYS A 188 -6.74 4.94 -1.69
C LYS A 188 -7.34 4.70 -0.29
N GLY A 189 -8.02 5.70 0.27
CA GLY A 189 -8.87 5.58 1.47
C GLY A 189 -8.22 5.96 2.81
N ALA A 190 -8.93 5.63 3.90
CA ALA A 190 -8.58 5.87 5.31
C ALA A 190 -7.54 4.89 5.90
N SER A 191 -6.82 4.12 5.08
CA SER A 191 -5.95 3.02 5.56
C SER A 191 -4.93 3.49 6.61
N TRP A 192 -4.39 4.69 6.44
CA TRP A 192 -3.44 5.30 7.38
C TRP A 192 -4.07 5.64 8.74
N LEU A 193 -5.40 5.88 8.81
CA LEU A 193 -6.12 6.09 10.08
C LEU A 193 -6.21 4.78 10.87
N GLN A 194 -6.49 3.66 10.19
CA GLN A 194 -6.52 2.33 10.80
C GLN A 194 -5.11 1.93 11.27
N HIS A 195 -4.10 2.18 10.45
CA HIS A 195 -2.71 1.91 10.79
C HIS A 195 -2.24 2.76 11.98
N THR A 196 -2.58 4.06 11.99
CA THR A 196 -2.32 4.96 13.13
C THR A 196 -3.00 4.49 14.41
N SER A 197 -4.21 3.92 14.32
CA SER A 197 -4.89 3.31 15.47
C SER A 197 -4.11 2.12 16.05
N GLY A 198 -3.48 1.32 15.18
CA GLY A 198 -2.55 0.25 15.57
C GLY A 198 -1.33 0.80 16.32
N ILE A 199 -0.68 1.85 15.80
CA ILE A 199 0.46 2.51 16.46
C ILE A 199 0.06 3.04 17.84
N ARG A 200 -1.08 3.72 17.95
CA ARG A 200 -1.63 4.18 19.24
C ARG A 200 -1.74 3.02 20.23
N ARG A 201 -2.26 1.87 19.78
CA ARG A 201 -2.42 0.69 20.64
C ARG A 201 -1.06 0.09 21.05
N MET A 202 -0.08 0.05 20.15
CA MET A 202 1.27 -0.42 20.46
C MET A 202 1.95 0.46 21.51
N ILE A 203 1.88 1.79 21.37
CA ILE A 203 2.42 2.75 22.34
C ILE A 203 1.76 2.54 23.71
N GLN A 204 0.43 2.38 23.75
CA GLN A 204 -0.30 2.11 25.00
C GLN A 204 0.16 0.82 25.68
N LEU A 205 0.35 -0.26 24.92
CA LEU A 205 0.77 -1.55 25.48
C LEU A 205 2.22 -1.57 25.97
N ARG A 206 3.09 -0.70 25.43
CA ARG A 206 4.49 -0.55 25.85
C ARG A 206 4.64 0.23 27.16
N GLY A 207 3.64 1.01 27.53
CA GLY A 207 3.64 1.86 28.73
C GLY A 207 4.42 3.17 28.57
N PRO A 208 4.11 4.20 29.36
CA PRO A 208 4.67 5.54 29.21
C PRO A 208 6.18 5.60 29.50
N ASP A 209 6.68 4.78 30.42
CA ASP A 209 8.08 4.83 30.86
C ASP A 209 9.06 4.52 29.74
N ARG A 210 8.68 3.65 28.81
CA ARG A 210 9.49 3.30 27.64
C ARG A 210 9.64 4.45 26.64
N HIS A 211 8.75 5.45 26.69
CA HIS A 211 8.74 6.59 25.78
C HIS A 211 9.31 7.88 26.40
N ARG A 212 10.08 7.78 27.49
CA ARG A 212 10.68 8.94 28.18
C ARG A 212 11.87 9.53 27.44
N SER A 213 12.64 8.73 26.71
CA SER A 213 13.85 9.18 25.99
C SER A 213 14.16 8.32 24.76
N GLY A 214 15.21 8.70 24.02
CA GLY A 214 15.72 7.92 22.89
C GLY A 214 14.75 7.81 21.71
N ILE A 215 14.88 6.73 20.93
CA ILE A 215 14.09 6.52 19.72
C ILE A 215 12.60 6.35 20.01
N ASP A 216 12.24 5.68 21.10
CA ASP A 216 10.83 5.45 21.46
C ASP A 216 10.12 6.76 21.80
N HIS A 217 10.81 7.70 22.44
CA HIS A 217 10.31 9.06 22.64
C HIS A 217 10.15 9.81 21.32
N ALA A 218 11.13 9.73 20.43
CA ALA A 218 11.09 10.39 19.13
C ALA A 218 9.93 9.86 18.26
N ILE A 219 9.72 8.54 18.24
CA ILE A 219 8.58 7.88 17.58
C ILE A 219 7.26 8.37 18.19
N LEU A 220 7.14 8.45 19.53
CA LEU A 220 5.95 8.99 20.17
C LEU A 220 5.68 10.41 19.69
N MET A 221 6.68 11.29 19.74
CA MET A 221 6.55 12.68 19.30
C MET A 221 6.15 12.80 17.83
N ALA A 222 6.73 11.97 16.95
CA ALA A 222 6.38 11.91 15.54
C ALA A 222 4.94 11.40 15.32
N SER A 223 4.49 10.44 16.12
CA SER A 223 3.16 9.84 16.00
C SER A 223 2.02 10.73 16.55
N LYS A 224 2.33 11.71 17.43
CA LYS A 224 1.32 12.51 18.15
C LYS A 224 0.33 13.21 17.22
N SER A 225 0.80 13.86 16.16
CA SER A 225 -0.06 14.58 15.21
C SER A 225 -1.05 13.65 14.50
N TYR A 226 -0.62 12.44 14.15
CA TYR A 226 -1.47 11.41 13.56
C TYR A 226 -2.51 10.90 14.56
N ILE A 227 -2.11 10.63 15.79
CA ILE A 227 -3.01 10.16 16.86
C ILE A 227 -4.10 11.20 17.14
N VAL A 228 -3.74 12.49 17.22
CA VAL A 228 -4.71 13.58 17.37
C VAL A 228 -5.65 13.63 16.18
N CYS A 229 -5.14 13.49 14.96
CA CYS A 229 -5.98 13.49 13.76
C CYS A 229 -7.01 12.34 13.76
N VAL A 230 -6.59 11.13 14.15
CA VAL A 230 -7.52 9.99 14.33
C VAL A 230 -8.56 10.28 15.41
N ALA A 231 -8.14 10.85 16.56
CA ALA A 231 -9.09 11.22 17.61
C ALA A 231 -10.13 12.22 17.10
N CYS A 232 -9.71 13.26 16.37
CA CYS A 232 -10.61 14.23 15.77
C CYS A 232 -11.52 13.63 14.68
N SER A 233 -11.09 12.60 13.95
CA SER A 233 -11.98 11.91 12.98
C SER A 233 -13.10 11.11 13.65
N LEU A 234 -12.92 10.69 14.91
CA LEU A 234 -13.92 9.96 15.69
C LEU A 234 -14.93 10.89 16.40
N PHE A 235 -14.60 12.18 16.52
CA PHE A 235 -15.45 13.19 17.14
C PHE A 235 -15.66 14.36 16.17
N PRO A 236 -16.77 14.39 15.42
CA PRO A 236 -17.03 15.47 14.46
C PRO A 236 -17.05 16.82 15.18
N LEU A 237 -16.07 17.66 14.85
CA LEU A 237 -15.92 18.99 15.44
C LEU A 237 -16.93 19.94 14.78
N PRO A 238 -17.50 20.92 15.51
CA PRO A 238 -18.58 21.78 14.97
C PRO A 238 -18.24 22.49 13.65
N TYR A 239 -16.94 22.79 13.46
CA TYR A 239 -16.37 23.51 12.33
C TYR A 239 -16.03 22.63 11.12
N THR A 240 -16.21 21.31 11.18
CA THR A 240 -16.06 20.43 10.00
C THR A 240 -17.35 20.34 9.18
N SER A 241 -18.45 20.94 9.64
CA SER A 241 -19.69 20.99 8.87
C SER A 241 -19.58 21.88 7.63
N SER A 242 -20.32 21.53 6.57
CA SER A 242 -20.29 22.21 5.27
C SER A 242 -20.56 23.72 5.34
N LYS A 243 -21.27 24.18 6.38
CA LYS A 243 -21.54 25.61 6.65
C LYS A 243 -20.28 26.41 7.00
N TRP A 244 -19.32 25.79 7.71
CA TRP A 244 -18.07 26.46 8.10
C TRP A 244 -17.01 26.40 7.00
N LEU A 245 -16.93 25.27 6.28
CA LEU A 245 -15.97 25.08 5.18
C LEU A 245 -16.18 26.04 4.00
N LYS A 246 -17.44 26.43 3.73
CA LYS A 246 -17.77 27.40 2.68
C LYS A 246 -17.40 28.85 3.04
N ARG A 247 -17.10 29.16 4.30
CA ARG A 247 -16.86 30.53 4.81
C ARG A 247 -15.40 30.81 5.17
N SER A 248 -14.53 29.81 5.23
CA SER A 248 -13.11 30.01 5.56
C SER A 248 -12.27 30.28 4.31
N HIS A 249 -11.72 31.49 4.16
CA HIS A 249 -10.73 31.85 3.13
C HIS A 249 -9.31 31.27 3.39
N TYR A 250 -9.13 30.49 4.47
CA TYR A 250 -7.81 29.98 4.89
C TYR A 250 -7.52 28.57 4.34
N SER A 251 -6.52 28.49 3.46
CA SER A 251 -5.97 27.29 2.81
C SER A 251 -5.57 26.15 3.77
N TYR A 252 -5.24 26.45 5.04
CA TYR A 252 -4.85 25.43 6.02
C TYR A 252 -6.03 24.64 6.60
N ALA A 253 -7.15 25.31 6.91
CA ALA A 253 -8.37 24.65 7.35
C ALA A 253 -8.96 23.79 6.22
N ALA A 254 -8.86 24.26 4.97
CA ALA A 254 -9.22 23.48 3.80
C ALA A 254 -8.38 22.20 3.66
N ARG A 255 -7.06 22.22 3.92
CA ARG A 255 -6.23 20.99 3.87
C ARG A 255 -6.52 20.00 5.01
N PHE A 256 -6.79 20.50 6.21
CA PHE A 256 -7.17 19.65 7.34
C PHE A 256 -8.57 19.06 7.14
N ALA A 257 -9.52 19.87 6.67
CA ALA A 257 -10.86 19.42 6.32
C ALA A 257 -10.92 18.57 5.04
N PHE A 258 -10.02 18.73 4.07
CA PHE A 258 -9.94 17.84 2.90
C PHE A 258 -9.37 16.47 3.30
N MET A 259 -8.47 16.40 4.28
CA MET A 259 -8.02 15.12 4.86
C MET A 259 -9.11 14.40 5.67
N ILE A 260 -10.10 15.12 6.21
CA ILE A 260 -11.18 14.55 7.04
C ILE A 260 -12.52 14.47 6.27
N GLY A 261 -12.68 15.21 5.17
CA GLY A 261 -13.94 15.47 4.49
C GLY A 261 -14.08 14.89 3.08
N SER A 262 -13.11 14.11 2.59
CA SER A 262 -13.31 13.27 1.40
C SER A 262 -14.00 11.93 1.72
N PHE A 263 -14.64 11.83 2.89
CA PHE A 263 -15.44 10.69 3.33
C PHE A 263 -16.93 10.99 3.17
N GLU A 264 -17.40 11.08 1.93
CA GLU A 264 -18.81 10.86 1.61
C GLU A 264 -18.88 9.70 0.60
N ILE A 265 -19.47 8.60 1.09
CA ILE A 265 -20.16 7.45 0.45
C ILE A 265 -19.68 7.01 -0.95
#